data_AF-A0A073CAK3-F1
#
_entry.id   AF-A0A073CAK3-F1
#
_cell.length_a   1.000
_cell.length_b   1.000
_cell.length_c   1.000
_cell.angle_alpha   90.00
_cell.angle_beta   90.00
_cell.angle_gamma   90.00
#
_symmetry.space_group_name_H-M   'P 1'
#
loop_
_entity.id
_entity.type
_entity.pdbx_description
1 polymer ?
#
loop_
_entity_poly.entity_id
_entity_poly.type
_entity_poly.pdbx_seq_one_letter_code
_entity_poly.pdbx_strand_id
1 'polypeptide(L)'
;MLIYGLPAMPCDYSNRLQAQSVRGGLPKGLVFLSRAVKNTKLKQEAIALLSQIPDAKFLKPIIHQKQAIADTSGQSLTVWDLPGQAASEAAIEYDRLFKAILKQLPEGV
;
A
#
# COMPACT_ATOMS: atom_id res chain seq x y z
N MET A 1 -11.98 0.01 -18.49
CA MET A 1 -12.64 1.23 -17.95
C MET A 1 -13.90 0.78 -17.25
N LEU A 2 -13.87 0.74 -15.92
CA LEU A 2 -15.06 0.71 -15.06
C LEU A 2 -14.68 1.54 -13.82
N ILE A 3 -15.12 2.79 -13.85
CA ILE A 3 -15.04 3.73 -12.75
C ILE A 3 -16.31 3.49 -11.95
N TYR A 4 -16.21 2.76 -10.84
CA TYR A 4 -17.25 2.83 -9.82
C TYR A 4 -17.01 4.10 -9.01
N GLY A 5 -17.92 5.06 -9.18
CA GLY A 5 -18.04 6.23 -8.35
C GLY A 5 -18.44 5.83 -6.93
N LEU A 6 -17.44 5.56 -6.10
CA LEU A 6 -17.52 5.92 -4.69
C LEU A 6 -17.25 7.42 -4.62
N PRO A 7 -18.09 8.22 -3.92
CA PRO A 7 -17.69 9.59 -3.62
C PRO A 7 -16.34 9.49 -2.92
N ALA A 8 -15.33 10.16 -3.47
CA ALA A 8 -14.08 10.37 -2.77
C ALA A 8 -14.49 11.01 -1.43
N MET A 9 -14.44 10.23 -0.35
CA MET A 9 -14.57 10.75 1.00
C MET A 9 -13.60 11.93 1.04
N PRO A 10 -14.07 13.16 1.30
CA PRO A 10 -13.14 14.25 1.48
C PRO A 10 -12.23 13.81 2.61
N CYS A 11 -10.95 13.59 2.30
CA CYS A 11 -9.93 13.42 3.31
C CYS A 11 -9.91 14.75 4.06
N ASP A 12 -10.71 14.83 5.12
CA ASP A 12 -10.77 15.98 5.99
C ASP A 12 -9.42 16.09 6.69
N TYR A 13 -8.51 16.81 6.05
CA TYR A 13 -7.15 17.03 6.52
C TYR A 13 -7.12 17.70 7.90
N SER A 14 -8.19 18.43 8.25
CA SER A 14 -8.31 19.12 9.54
C SER A 14 -8.41 18.12 10.71
N ASN A 15 -9.08 16.99 10.50
CA ASN A 15 -9.30 15.99 11.54
C ASN A 15 -8.06 15.11 11.80
N ARG A 16 -7.14 15.00 10.83
CA ARG A 16 -5.89 14.24 10.98
C ARG A 16 -4.94 14.88 11.99
N LEU A 17 -4.74 16.19 11.89
CA LEU A 17 -3.85 16.95 12.79
C LEU A 17 -4.41 16.97 14.21
N GLN A 18 -5.72 17.14 14.34
CA GLN A 18 -6.42 17.03 15.62
C GLN A 18 -6.21 15.63 16.22
N ALA A 19 -6.51 14.56 15.48
CA ALA A 19 -6.37 13.17 15.94
C ALA A 19 -4.92 12.78 16.29
N GLN A 20 -3.93 13.34 15.60
CA GLN A 20 -2.50 13.15 15.92
C GLN A 20 -2.10 13.92 17.18
N SER A 21 -2.61 15.14 17.37
CA SER A 21 -2.34 15.96 18.55
C SER A 21 -2.83 15.28 19.84
N VAL A 22 -4.05 14.73 19.86
CA VAL A 22 -4.58 13.98 21.02
C VAL A 22 -3.90 12.62 21.24
N ARG A 23 -3.16 12.10 20.26
CA ARG A 23 -2.48 10.79 20.31
C ARG A 23 -0.95 10.89 20.38
N GLY A 24 -0.42 12.08 20.70
CA GLY A 24 1.03 12.29 20.86
C GLY A 24 1.84 12.12 19.57
N GLY A 25 1.29 12.48 18.41
CA GLY A 25 1.97 12.35 17.11
C GLY A 25 1.74 11.01 16.40
N LEU A 26 0.78 10.20 16.86
CA LEU A 26 0.37 8.94 16.24
C LEU A 26 -1.00 9.07 15.56
N PRO A 27 -1.28 8.32 14.47
CA PRO A 27 -0.44 7.27 13.89
C PRO A 27 0.64 7.82 12.95
N LYS A 28 1.83 7.20 12.97
CA LYS A 28 2.87 7.42 11.96
C LYS A 28 2.34 6.93 10.62
N GLY A 29 2.24 7.82 9.64
CA GLY A 29 1.81 7.46 8.30
C GLY A 29 2.82 6.52 7.65
N LEU A 30 2.37 5.36 7.19
CA LEU A 30 3.16 4.47 6.34
C LEU A 30 2.73 4.68 4.89
N VAL A 31 3.71 4.74 3.99
CA VAL A 31 3.46 4.86 2.54
C VAL A 31 4.17 3.72 1.84
N PHE A 32 3.52 3.11 0.85
CA PHE A 32 4.12 2.11 -0.01
C PHE A 32 3.67 2.34 -1.46
N LEU A 33 4.42 1.80 -2.42
CA LEU A 33 4.05 1.88 -3.83
C LEU A 33 3.17 0.69 -4.21
N SER A 34 1.99 1.00 -4.75
CA SER A 34 1.05 0.02 -5.30
C SER A 34 0.96 0.14 -6.81
N ARG A 35 0.69 -0.99 -7.49
CA ARG A 35 0.54 -1.11 -8.95
C ARG A 35 1.73 -0.56 -9.75
N ALA A 36 2.94 -0.71 -9.24
CA ALA A 36 4.14 -0.25 -9.94
C ALA A 36 4.44 -1.13 -11.16
N VAL A 37 4.85 -0.51 -12.27
CA VAL A 37 5.33 -1.23 -13.45
C VAL A 37 6.84 -1.47 -13.31
N LYS A 38 7.27 -2.70 -13.60
CA LYS A 38 8.69 -3.10 -13.49
C LYS A 38 9.55 -2.26 -14.45
N ASN A 39 10.78 -1.94 -14.02
CA ASN A 39 11.81 -1.27 -14.81
C ASN A 39 11.42 0.07 -15.46
N THR A 40 10.53 0.83 -14.82
CA THR A 40 10.15 2.16 -15.30
C THR A 40 10.93 3.26 -14.57
N LYS A 41 11.26 4.33 -15.29
CA LYS A 41 11.82 5.56 -14.71
C LYS A 41 10.85 6.18 -13.69
N LEU A 42 9.55 6.14 -14.00
CA LEU A 42 8.49 6.61 -13.11
C LEU A 42 8.54 5.94 -11.73
N LYS A 43 8.80 4.62 -11.66
CA LYS A 43 8.97 3.92 -10.39
C LYS A 43 10.16 4.48 -9.60
N GLN A 44 11.28 4.73 -10.25
CA GLN A 44 12.48 5.26 -9.61
C GLN A 44 12.26 6.69 -9.09
N GLU A 45 11.65 7.55 -9.92
CA GLU A 45 11.30 8.92 -9.56
C GLU A 45 10.30 8.96 -8.40
N ALA A 46 9.29 8.09 -8.40
CA ALA A 46 8.33 7.97 -7.30
C ALA A 46 9.01 7.54 -5.99
N ILE A 47 9.92 6.55 -6.02
CA ILE A 47 10.69 6.15 -4.83
C ILE A 47 11.53 7.32 -4.30
N ALA A 48 12.20 8.04 -5.20
CA ALA A 48 13.03 9.18 -4.83
C ALA A 48 12.22 10.31 -4.18
N LEU A 49 11.03 10.61 -4.69
CA LEU A 49 10.14 11.63 -4.14
C LEU A 49 9.54 11.19 -2.80
N LEU A 50 9.07 9.95 -2.69
CA LEU A 50 8.50 9.43 -1.45
C LEU A 50 9.52 9.33 -0.32
N SER A 51 10.80 9.16 -0.64
CA SER A 51 11.89 9.14 0.34
C SER A 51 12.20 10.52 0.93
N GLN A 52 11.68 11.61 0.34
CA GLN A 52 11.90 12.99 0.80
C GLN A 52 10.80 13.49 1.74
N ILE A 53 9.74 12.70 1.96
CA ILE A 53 8.62 13.11 2.82
C ILE A 53 9.01 12.90 4.29
N PRO A 54 9.18 13.96 5.11
CA PRO A 54 9.69 13.84 6.47
C PRO A 54 8.71 13.15 7.42
N ASP A 55 7.40 13.31 7.18
CA ASP A 55 6.34 12.89 8.09
C ASP A 55 5.74 11.50 7.77
N ALA A 56 6.28 10.84 6.74
CA ALA A 56 5.79 9.54 6.29
C ALA A 56 6.93 8.54 6.15
N LYS A 57 6.76 7.36 6.73
CA LYS A 57 7.74 6.28 6.56
C LYS A 57 7.43 5.49 5.29
N PHE A 58 8.30 5.62 4.30
CA PHE A 58 8.21 4.81 3.09
C PHE A 58 8.62 3.35 3.36
N LEU A 59 7.74 2.41 3.04
CA LEU A 59 7.99 0.97 3.11
C LEU A 59 8.62 0.49 1.81
N LYS A 60 9.72 -0.27 1.93
CA LYS A 60 10.47 -0.82 0.80
C LYS A 60 9.70 -1.82 -0.08
N PRO A 61 8.79 -2.67 0.44
CA PRO A 61 8.01 -3.59 -0.40
C PRO A 61 7.15 -2.83 -1.41
N ILE A 62 7.21 -3.25 -2.66
CA ILE A 62 6.47 -2.67 -3.78
C ILE A 62 5.51 -3.74 -4.31
N ILE A 63 4.24 -3.38 -4.48
CA ILE A 63 3.26 -4.22 -5.15
C ILE A 63 3.28 -3.89 -6.64
N HIS A 64 3.66 -4.85 -7.46
CA HIS A 64 3.68 -4.66 -8.92
C HIS A 64 2.30 -4.89 -9.53
N GLN A 65 2.05 -4.25 -10.66
CA GLN A 65 0.83 -4.50 -11.43
C GLN A 65 0.88 -5.92 -12.04
N LYS A 66 -0.07 -6.76 -11.66
CA LYS A 66 -0.26 -8.14 -12.17
C LYS A 66 -1.73 -8.40 -12.43
N GLN A 67 -2.06 -9.09 -13.52
CA GLN A 67 -3.45 -9.43 -13.84
C GLN A 67 -4.08 -10.30 -12.76
N ALA A 68 -3.32 -11.23 -12.18
CA ALA A 68 -3.80 -12.04 -11.05
C ALA A 68 -4.34 -11.19 -9.87
N ILE A 69 -3.81 -9.97 -9.64
CA ILE A 69 -4.34 -9.05 -8.60
C ILE A 69 -5.62 -8.34 -9.06
N ALA A 70 -5.82 -8.17 -10.37
CA ALA A 70 -7.08 -7.65 -10.91
C ALA A 70 -8.17 -8.73 -10.87
N ASP A 71 -7.82 -9.97 -11.18
CA ASP A 71 -8.76 -11.11 -11.27
C ASP A 71 -9.38 -11.46 -9.91
N THR A 72 -8.64 -11.29 -8.80
CA THR A 72 -9.16 -11.48 -7.44
C THR A 72 -10.42 -10.67 -7.17
N SER A 73 -10.46 -9.42 -7.66
CA SER A 73 -11.60 -8.51 -7.45
C SER A 73 -12.87 -8.98 -8.15
N GLY A 74 -12.76 -9.64 -9.31
CA GLY A 74 -13.90 -10.18 -10.06
C GLY A 74 -14.35 -11.56 -9.56
N GLN A 75 -13.44 -12.33 -8.96
CA GLN A 75 -13.68 -13.71 -8.54
C GLN A 75 -13.98 -13.86 -7.05
N SER A 76 -13.99 -12.77 -6.27
CA SER A 76 -14.15 -12.80 -4.80
C SER A 76 -13.15 -13.71 -4.10
N LEU A 77 -11.92 -13.79 -4.64
CA LEU A 77 -10.82 -14.59 -4.14
C LEU A 77 -9.66 -13.69 -3.74
N THR A 78 -8.71 -14.19 -2.96
CA THR A 78 -7.46 -13.49 -2.70
C THR A 78 -6.33 -13.99 -3.59
N VAL A 79 -5.19 -13.29 -3.61
CA VAL A 79 -4.02 -13.71 -4.39
C VAL A 79 -3.42 -15.03 -3.92
N TRP A 80 -3.76 -15.49 -2.71
CA TRP A 80 -3.37 -16.78 -2.16
C TRP A 80 -4.27 -17.92 -2.63
N ASP A 81 -5.52 -17.61 -3.00
CA ASP A 81 -6.51 -18.61 -3.43
C ASP A 81 -6.45 -18.86 -4.95
N LEU A 82 -5.85 -17.94 -5.71
CA LEU A 82 -5.71 -18.07 -7.15
C LEU A 82 -4.55 -19.02 -7.53
N PRO A 83 -4.76 -19.97 -8.46
CA PRO A 83 -3.69 -20.82 -8.97
C PRO A 83 -2.77 -20.06 -9.94
N GLY A 84 -1.52 -20.51 -10.02
CA GLY A 84 -0.56 -20.09 -11.05
C GLY A 84 0.52 -19.13 -10.56
N GLN A 85 1.62 -19.08 -11.33
CA GLN A 85 2.83 -18.36 -10.95
C GLN A 85 2.60 -16.87 -10.69
N ALA A 86 1.77 -16.21 -11.51
CA ALA A 86 1.49 -14.78 -11.34
C ALA A 86 0.80 -14.46 -10.00
N ALA A 87 -0.10 -15.34 -9.54
CA ALA A 87 -0.75 -15.22 -8.24
C ALA A 87 0.22 -15.50 -7.10
N SER A 88 1.03 -16.56 -7.20
CA SER A 88 2.05 -16.87 -6.19
C SER A 88 3.08 -15.75 -6.02
N GLU A 89 3.54 -15.15 -7.12
CA GLU A 89 4.44 -14.00 -7.04
C GLU A 89 3.76 -12.76 -6.43
N ALA A 90 2.46 -12.56 -6.66
CA ALA A 90 1.70 -11.48 -6.02
C ALA A 90 1.58 -11.72 -4.50
N ALA A 91 1.23 -12.94 -4.10
CA ALA A 91 1.15 -13.36 -2.70
C ALA A 91 2.46 -13.11 -1.95
N ILE A 92 3.62 -13.40 -2.57
CA ILE A 92 4.94 -13.11 -1.97
C ILE A 92 5.17 -11.60 -1.79
N GLU A 93 4.75 -10.76 -2.73
CA GLU A 93 4.87 -9.30 -2.62
C GLU A 93 4.01 -8.76 -1.47
N TYR A 94 2.78 -9.26 -1.34
CA TYR A 94 1.89 -8.92 -0.22
C TYR A 94 2.42 -9.42 1.13
N ASP A 95 2.94 -10.64 1.21
CA ASP A 95 3.54 -11.18 2.44
C ASP A 95 4.71 -10.31 2.92
N ARG A 96 5.59 -9.87 2.00
CA ARG A 96 6.69 -8.94 2.31
C ARG A 96 6.16 -7.59 2.81
N LEU A 97 5.10 -7.07 2.20
CA LEU A 97 4.46 -5.83 2.63
C LEU A 97 3.86 -5.97 4.04
N PHE A 98 3.09 -7.02 4.30
CA PHE A 98 2.48 -7.26 5.59
C PHE A 98 3.52 -7.45 6.69
N LYS A 99 4.58 -8.22 6.44
CA LYS A 99 5.71 -8.33 7.38
C LYS A 99 6.36 -6.97 7.66
N ALA A 100 6.48 -6.11 6.65
CA ALA A 100 7.04 -4.77 6.85
C ALA A 100 6.12 -3.86 7.67
N ILE A 101 4.80 -3.96 7.47
CA ILE A 101 3.78 -3.23 8.24
C ILE A 101 3.75 -3.71 9.69
N LEU A 102 3.69 -5.02 9.93
CA LEU A 102 3.67 -5.60 11.27
C LEU A 102 4.89 -5.19 12.10
N LYS A 103 6.08 -5.10 11.47
CA LYS A 103 7.30 -4.58 12.10
C LYS A 103 7.22 -3.11 12.53
N GLN A 104 6.22 -2.35 12.07
CA GLN A 104 5.99 -0.96 12.48
C GLN A 104 5.01 -0.84 13.65
N LEU A 105 4.31 -1.93 13.99
CA LEU A 105 3.41 -1.94 15.12
C LEU A 105 4.23 -2.08 16.41
N PRO A 106 3.87 -1.35 17.48
CA PRO A 106 4.48 -1.56 18.80
C PRO A 106 4.11 -2.96 19.30
N GLU A 107 5.08 -3.70 19.82
CA GLU A 107 4.84 -4.98 20.51
C GLU A 107 4.16 -4.68 21.85
N GLY A 108 2.84 -4.85 21.92
CA GLY A 108 2.08 -4.59 23.15
C GLY A 108 0.60 -4.23 22.94
N VAL A 109 -0.11 -4.98 22.11
CA VAL A 109 -1.58 -5.05 22.13
C VAL A 109 -1.98 -6.45 22.59
#